data_AF-A0A226EIZ3-F1
#
_entry.id   AF-A0A226EIZ3-F1
#
_cell.length_a   1.000
_cell.length_b   1.000
_cell.length_c   1.000
_cell.angle_alpha   90.00
_cell.angle_beta   90.00
_cell.angle_gamma   90.00
#
_symmetry.space_group_name_H-M   'P 1'
#
loop_
_entity.id
_entity.type
_entity.pdbx_description
1 polymer ?
#
loop_
_entity_poly.entity_id
_entity_poly.type
_entity_poly.pdbx_seq_one_letter_code
_entity_poly.pdbx_strand_id
1 'polypeptide(L)'
;MARTFDDGDGDDKKSRDKGNYSHPLGAAANLSPSDTPEPPPLEVIEEVAEEGRHLYLDFIRTEISRNGLTDTCITVEETLVGPPDNRMLEWVRAGKELRQLADAFSRSKERDAVRQKASKIPVETLDIDHFMQLLQELFQGGAITRERIVVLFFFCADVAMQALRQGLHSTFHRLVEWSLRYIATQVAAWVYSCGGWGVVLRSGLDVVYQLSACCAFVAIVAACVVYIKKK
;
A
#
# COMPACT_ATOMS: atom_id res chain seq x y z
N MET A 1 14.09 59.33 -16.95
CA MET A 1 14.83 60.28 -16.09
C MET A 1 15.97 59.51 -15.44
N ALA A 2 17.19 59.83 -15.83
CA ALA A 2 18.42 59.29 -15.25
C ALA A 2 18.74 60.01 -13.94
N ARG A 3 19.41 59.32 -13.01
CA ARG A 3 20.52 59.85 -12.19
C ARG A 3 21.22 58.71 -11.45
N THR A 4 22.51 58.62 -11.72
CA THR A 4 23.58 57.82 -11.11
C THR A 4 24.36 58.67 -10.10
N PHE A 5 25.33 58.04 -9.39
CA PHE A 5 26.43 58.59 -8.57
C PHE A 5 26.06 59.06 -7.13
N ASP A 6 26.84 58.82 -6.06
CA ASP A 6 28.19 58.27 -5.90
C ASP A 6 28.51 57.96 -4.41
N ASP A 7 29.53 57.12 -4.23
CA ASP A 7 30.54 56.92 -3.18
C ASP A 7 30.46 57.55 -1.77
N GLY A 8 30.95 56.74 -0.82
CA GLY A 8 31.29 57.10 0.55
C GLY A 8 32.16 56.03 1.21
N ASP A 9 33.43 56.02 0.80
CA ASP A 9 34.59 55.31 1.36
C ASP A 9 34.89 55.72 2.81
N GLY A 10 35.47 54.81 3.60
CA GLY A 10 35.72 54.98 5.03
C GLY A 10 36.49 53.82 5.65
N ASP A 11 37.74 53.67 5.21
CA ASP A 11 38.82 52.91 5.85
C ASP A 11 38.96 53.22 7.35
N ASP A 12 39.05 52.19 8.20
CA ASP A 12 39.81 52.31 9.46
C ASP A 12 40.48 50.98 9.85
N LYS A 13 41.81 50.99 9.74
CA LYS A 13 42.74 49.94 10.16
C LYS A 13 42.94 50.00 11.68
N LYS A 14 42.77 48.87 12.38
CA LYS A 14 43.49 48.64 13.64
C LYS A 14 43.97 47.20 13.82
N SER A 15 45.20 47.01 13.37
CA SER A 15 46.32 46.28 13.97
C SER A 15 46.06 45.42 15.23
N ARG A 16 46.47 44.15 15.09
CA ARG A 16 47.36 43.38 16.00
C ARG A 16 46.71 42.70 17.21
N ASP A 17 46.46 41.40 17.08
CA ASP A 17 46.94 40.45 18.09
C ASP A 17 47.33 39.10 17.48
N LYS A 18 48.48 38.58 17.90
CA LYS A 18 49.05 37.29 17.49
C LYS A 18 48.68 36.27 18.56
N GLY A 19 47.51 35.64 18.41
CA GLY A 19 47.08 34.51 19.23
C GLY A 19 47.40 33.19 18.54
N ASN A 20 48.51 32.58 18.94
CA ASN A 20 48.91 31.22 18.60
C ASN A 20 47.90 30.22 19.22
N TYR A 21 46.97 29.68 18.43
CA TYR A 21 46.10 28.57 18.83
C TYR A 21 46.35 27.36 17.95
N SER A 22 47.09 26.43 18.53
CA SER A 22 47.21 25.03 18.15
C SER A 22 45.82 24.46 17.83
N HIS A 23 45.59 24.01 16.60
CA HIS A 23 44.44 23.17 16.26
C HIS A 23 44.58 21.82 16.98
N PRO A 24 43.66 21.41 17.86
CA PRO A 24 43.48 19.99 18.13
C PRO A 24 42.65 19.41 16.98
N LEU A 25 43.20 18.40 16.30
CA LEU A 25 42.37 17.34 15.73
C LEU A 25 41.48 16.81 16.86
N GLY A 26 40.17 17.04 16.81
CA GLY A 26 39.28 16.52 17.85
C GLY A 26 37.93 17.20 17.93
N ALA A 27 37.11 17.02 16.89
CA ALA A 27 35.66 17.11 17.03
C ALA A 27 35.00 16.29 15.91
N ALA A 28 35.35 15.01 15.83
CA ALA A 28 34.37 14.04 15.35
C ALA A 28 33.22 14.14 16.36
N ALA A 29 32.09 14.68 15.94
CA ALA A 29 30.87 14.62 16.71
C ALA A 29 30.62 13.14 17.05
N ASN A 30 30.79 12.80 18.33
CA ASN A 30 30.32 11.55 18.91
C ASN A 30 28.80 11.56 18.80
N LEU A 31 28.27 11.14 17.64
CA LEU A 31 26.93 10.61 17.56
C LEU A 31 27.00 9.23 18.24
N SER A 32 26.41 9.13 19.42
CA SER A 32 26.18 7.84 20.06
C SER A 32 25.46 6.92 19.07
N PRO A 33 25.82 5.62 18.97
CA PRO A 33 25.09 4.65 18.15
C PRO A 33 23.60 4.52 18.54
N SER A 34 23.22 5.08 19.70
CA SER A 34 21.91 5.02 20.33
C SER A 34 20.85 5.99 19.78
N ASP A 35 21.20 6.91 18.88
CA ASP A 35 20.23 7.83 18.26
C ASP A 35 19.64 7.31 16.94
N THR A 36 19.98 6.07 16.55
CA THR A 36 19.29 5.40 15.46
C THR A 36 17.95 4.91 15.99
N PRO A 37 16.79 5.31 15.41
CA PRO A 37 15.50 4.76 15.80
C PRO A 37 15.59 3.24 15.75
N GLU A 38 15.37 2.57 16.89
CA GLU A 38 15.34 1.11 16.92
C GLU A 38 14.31 0.65 15.89
N PRO A 39 14.68 -0.21 14.94
CA PRO A 39 13.73 -0.73 13.97
C PRO A 39 12.60 -1.37 14.77
N PRO A 40 11.34 -1.11 14.41
CA PRO A 40 10.21 -1.59 15.18
C PRO A 40 10.28 -3.12 15.35
N PRO A 41 9.89 -3.65 16.52
CA PRO A 41 9.94 -5.09 16.76
C PRO A 41 9.17 -5.84 15.66
N LEU A 42 9.79 -6.87 15.08
CA LEU A 42 9.23 -7.64 13.96
C LEU A 42 7.82 -8.15 14.25
N GLU A 43 7.53 -8.45 15.52
CA GLU A 43 6.21 -8.86 16.02
C GLU A 43 5.09 -7.87 15.69
N VAL A 44 5.37 -6.56 15.68
CA VAL A 44 4.36 -5.53 15.42
C VAL A 44 4.07 -5.37 13.92
N ILE A 45 5.09 -5.55 13.06
CA ILE A 45 4.87 -5.57 11.61
C ILE A 45 4.11 -6.83 11.21
N GLU A 46 4.42 -7.96 11.84
CA GLU A 46 3.71 -9.22 11.64
C GLU A 46 2.25 -9.10 12.08
N GLU A 47 1.95 -8.41 13.18
CA GLU A 47 0.58 -8.12 13.59
C GLU A 47 -0.19 -7.32 12.52
N VAL A 48 0.38 -6.24 12.00
CA VAL A 48 -0.26 -5.45 10.92
C VAL A 48 -0.42 -6.28 9.65
N ALA A 49 0.52 -7.18 9.36
CA ALA A 49 0.42 -8.10 8.23
C ALA A 49 -0.74 -9.07 8.42
N GLU A 50 -0.88 -9.68 9.60
CA GLU A 50 -1.97 -10.58 9.93
C GLU A 50 -3.32 -9.89 9.87
N GLU A 51 -3.45 -8.67 10.41
CA GLU A 51 -4.67 -7.86 10.23
C GLU A 51 -5.05 -7.70 8.75
N GLY A 52 -4.07 -7.37 7.90
CA GLY A 52 -4.27 -7.23 6.46
C GLY A 52 -4.74 -8.52 5.78
N ARG A 53 -4.19 -9.66 6.19
CA ARG A 53 -4.61 -10.98 5.70
C ARG A 53 -6.07 -11.24 6.06
N HIS A 54 -6.46 -11.01 7.31
CA HIS A 54 -7.82 -11.23 7.78
C HIS A 54 -8.82 -10.36 7.02
N LEU A 55 -8.51 -9.07 6.87
CA LEU A 55 -9.34 -8.13 6.11
C LEU A 55 -9.55 -8.61 4.66
N TYR A 56 -8.50 -9.10 4.00
CA TYR A 56 -8.59 -9.58 2.63
C TYR A 56 -9.36 -10.91 2.52
N LEU A 57 -9.20 -11.81 3.48
CA LEU A 57 -9.90 -13.10 3.50
C LEU A 57 -11.40 -12.92 3.73
N ASP A 58 -11.79 -12.05 4.66
CA ASP A 58 -13.19 -11.66 4.85
C ASP A 58 -13.77 -10.99 3.59
N PHE A 59 -12.98 -10.12 2.96
CA PHE A 59 -13.34 -9.48 1.71
C PHE A 59 -13.61 -10.50 0.60
N ILE A 60 -12.71 -11.45 0.36
CA ILE A 60 -12.89 -12.50 -0.66
C ILE A 60 -14.13 -13.35 -0.38
N ARG A 61 -14.34 -13.81 0.87
CA ARG A 61 -15.53 -14.61 1.22
C ARG A 61 -16.82 -13.91 0.85
N THR A 62 -16.84 -12.60 1.07
CA THR A 62 -17.98 -11.78 0.68
C THR A 62 -18.14 -11.71 -0.83
N GLU A 63 -17.06 -11.48 -1.56
CA GLU A 63 -17.12 -11.40 -3.02
C GLU A 63 -17.52 -12.74 -3.64
N ILE A 64 -17.07 -13.89 -3.11
CA ILE A 64 -17.55 -15.23 -3.50
C ILE A 64 -19.06 -15.31 -3.35
N SER A 65 -19.56 -14.96 -2.16
CA SER A 65 -20.99 -15.00 -1.83
C SER A 65 -21.81 -14.07 -2.74
N ARG A 66 -21.33 -12.84 -2.96
CA ARG A 66 -21.99 -11.85 -3.85
C ARG A 66 -22.02 -12.28 -5.31
N ASN A 67 -21.05 -13.09 -5.74
CA ASN A 67 -20.99 -13.61 -7.09
C ASN A 67 -21.71 -14.96 -7.25
N GLY A 68 -22.37 -15.46 -6.20
CA GLY A 68 -23.09 -16.74 -6.22
C GLY A 68 -22.19 -17.95 -6.48
N LEU A 69 -20.90 -17.84 -6.14
CA LEU A 69 -19.94 -18.92 -6.31
C LEU A 69 -19.95 -19.82 -5.06
N THR A 70 -19.78 -21.12 -5.26
CA THR A 70 -19.71 -22.08 -4.15
C THR A 70 -18.43 -21.88 -3.35
N ASP A 71 -18.58 -21.83 -2.02
CA ASP A 71 -17.47 -21.58 -1.10
C ASP A 71 -16.38 -22.64 -1.30
N THR A 72 -15.26 -22.21 -1.89
CA THR A 72 -14.11 -23.07 -2.16
C THR A 72 -13.20 -22.98 -0.95
N CYS A 73 -13.66 -23.55 0.17
CA CYS A 73 -12.97 -23.73 1.44
C CYS A 73 -11.75 -22.80 1.64
N ILE A 74 -12.01 -21.51 1.87
CA ILE A 74 -10.99 -20.62 2.43
C ILE A 74 -11.01 -20.86 3.95
N THR A 75 -10.23 -21.83 4.39
CA THR A 75 -9.91 -22.00 5.81
C THR A 75 -9.02 -20.84 6.23
N VAL A 76 -9.65 -19.77 6.72
CA VAL A 76 -9.01 -18.99 7.79
C VAL A 76 -9.07 -19.95 8.97
N GLU A 77 -7.92 -20.46 9.42
CA GLU A 77 -7.86 -21.04 10.76
C GLU A 77 -8.38 -19.96 11.70
N GLU A 78 -9.58 -20.21 12.24
CA GLU A 78 -10.27 -19.30 13.13
C GLU A 78 -9.56 -19.35 14.48
N THR A 79 -8.35 -18.80 14.54
CA THR A 79 -7.56 -18.70 15.77
C THR A 79 -8.06 -17.51 16.58
N LEU A 80 -9.33 -17.52 16.98
CA LEU A 80 -9.88 -16.53 17.91
C LEU A 80 -10.82 -17.20 18.92
N VAL A 81 -10.27 -18.17 19.65
CA VAL A 81 -10.86 -18.64 20.92
C VAL A 81 -10.17 -17.87 22.06
N GLY A 82 -10.58 -16.62 22.26
CA GLY A 82 -10.12 -15.79 23.36
C GLY A 82 -11.15 -14.71 23.69
N PRO A 83 -11.22 -14.23 24.95
CA PRO A 83 -12.11 -13.14 25.31
C PRO A 83 -11.85 -11.90 24.43
N PRO A 84 -12.88 -11.08 24.14
CA PRO A 84 -12.76 -9.91 23.27
C PRO A 84 -11.75 -8.92 23.87
N ASP A 85 -10.51 -8.98 23.40
CA ASP A 85 -9.51 -7.99 23.69
C ASP A 85 -9.86 -6.68 22.94
N ASN A 86 -9.37 -5.55 23.44
CA ASN A 86 -9.54 -4.23 22.83
C ASN A 86 -9.05 -4.22 21.36
N ARG A 87 -8.13 -5.14 21.02
CA ARG A 87 -7.62 -5.44 19.67
C ARG A 87 -8.71 -5.93 18.71
N MET A 88 -9.55 -6.87 19.17
CA MET A 88 -10.66 -7.39 18.37
C MET A 88 -11.65 -6.28 17.99
N LEU A 89 -11.84 -5.29 18.88
CA LEU A 89 -12.71 -4.15 18.61
C LEU A 89 -12.15 -3.23 17.51
N GLU A 90 -10.84 -2.95 17.53
CA GLU A 90 -10.21 -2.15 16.47
C GLU A 90 -10.21 -2.89 15.12
N TRP A 91 -10.05 -4.22 15.12
CA TRP A 91 -10.16 -5.03 13.89
C TRP A 91 -11.56 -5.04 13.30
N VAL A 92 -12.58 -5.27 14.14
CA VAL A 92 -13.98 -5.23 13.72
C VAL A 92 -14.33 -3.85 13.14
N ARG A 93 -13.80 -2.78 13.74
CA ARG A 93 -13.95 -1.41 13.20
C ARG A 93 -13.24 -1.26 11.86
N ALA A 94 -11.97 -1.65 11.74
CA ALA A 94 -11.22 -1.58 10.49
C ALA A 94 -11.93 -2.35 9.35
N GLY A 95 -12.42 -3.56 9.63
CA GLY A 95 -13.23 -4.34 8.69
C GLY A 95 -14.51 -3.61 8.26
N LYS A 96 -15.21 -2.97 9.20
CA LYS A 96 -16.40 -2.17 8.90
C LYS A 96 -16.09 -0.95 8.02
N GLU A 97 -14.98 -0.24 8.28
CA GLU A 97 -14.56 0.91 7.47
C GLU A 97 -14.13 0.49 6.06
N LEU A 98 -13.32 -0.58 5.95
CA LEU A 98 -12.96 -1.18 4.67
C LEU A 98 -14.22 -1.56 3.87
N ARG A 99 -15.21 -2.17 4.53
CA ARG A 99 -16.47 -2.54 3.88
C ARG A 99 -17.21 -1.32 3.34
N GLN A 100 -17.32 -0.24 4.12
CA GLN A 100 -18.00 0.98 3.68
C GLN A 100 -17.32 1.57 2.43
N LEU A 101 -15.99 1.65 2.43
CA LEU A 101 -15.20 2.10 1.29
C LEU A 101 -15.38 1.16 0.09
N ALA A 102 -15.33 -0.15 0.32
CA ALA A 102 -15.52 -1.14 -0.71
C ALA A 102 -16.90 -1.07 -1.34
N ASP A 103 -17.95 -0.90 -0.54
CA ASP A 103 -19.32 -0.76 -1.02
C ASP A 103 -19.51 0.54 -1.80
N ALA A 104 -18.91 1.64 -1.36
CA ALA A 104 -18.90 2.89 -2.13
C ALA A 104 -18.19 2.72 -3.48
N PHE A 105 -17.00 2.12 -3.48
CA PHE A 105 -16.26 1.82 -4.70
C PHE A 105 -17.03 0.85 -5.61
N SER A 106 -17.73 -0.14 -5.05
CA SER A 106 -18.50 -1.14 -5.83
C SER A 106 -19.57 -0.53 -6.74
N ARG A 107 -20.05 0.68 -6.40
CA ARG A 107 -21.07 1.44 -7.14
C ARG A 107 -20.48 2.47 -8.10
N SER A 108 -19.16 2.60 -8.14
CA SER A 108 -18.44 3.58 -8.96
C SER A 108 -18.20 3.07 -10.39
N LYS A 109 -17.94 3.96 -11.34
CA LYS A 109 -17.59 3.57 -12.73
C LYS A 109 -16.17 2.99 -12.81
N GLU A 110 -15.32 3.42 -11.89
CA GLU A 110 -13.93 2.99 -11.76
C GLU A 110 -13.88 1.49 -11.42
N ARG A 111 -14.84 1.00 -10.64
CA ARG A 111 -15.00 -0.43 -10.36
C ARG A 111 -15.21 -1.26 -11.62
N ASP A 112 -16.02 -0.77 -12.57
CA ASP A 112 -16.26 -1.46 -13.84
C ASP A 112 -14.97 -1.57 -14.66
N ALA A 113 -14.14 -0.51 -14.65
CA ALA A 113 -12.84 -0.54 -15.32
C ALA A 113 -11.89 -1.55 -14.67
N VAL A 114 -11.84 -1.63 -13.34
CA VAL A 114 -11.07 -2.66 -12.61
C VAL A 114 -11.55 -4.06 -12.99
N ARG A 115 -12.87 -4.30 -12.97
CA ARG A 115 -13.46 -5.60 -13.34
C ARG A 115 -13.12 -5.99 -14.77
N GLN A 116 -13.30 -5.06 -15.72
CA GLN A 116 -13.02 -5.29 -17.13
C GLN A 116 -11.57 -5.71 -17.34
N LYS A 117 -10.64 -5.13 -16.59
CA LYS A 117 -9.23 -5.50 -16.70
C LYS A 117 -8.90 -6.82 -16.08
N ALA A 118 -9.40 -7.07 -14.87
CA ALA A 118 -9.21 -8.35 -14.20
C ALA A 118 -9.66 -9.48 -15.14
N SER A 119 -10.80 -9.32 -15.83
CA SER A 119 -11.30 -10.30 -16.81
C SER A 119 -10.38 -10.57 -18.01
N LYS A 120 -9.42 -9.68 -18.31
CA LYS A 120 -8.46 -9.83 -19.40
C LYS A 120 -7.18 -10.55 -18.97
N ILE A 121 -6.99 -10.80 -17.68
CA ILE A 121 -5.82 -11.50 -17.16
C ILE A 121 -5.93 -12.99 -17.54
N PRO A 122 -4.91 -13.59 -18.20
CA PRO A 122 -4.92 -15.00 -18.56
C PRO A 122 -4.56 -15.86 -17.34
N VAL A 123 -5.55 -16.15 -16.49
CA VAL A 123 -5.33 -16.87 -15.21
C VAL A 123 -4.72 -18.26 -15.35
N GLU A 124 -4.87 -18.94 -16.49
CA GLU A 124 -4.29 -20.27 -16.75
C GLU A 124 -2.76 -20.24 -16.86
N THR A 125 -2.21 -19.16 -17.43
CA THR A 125 -0.78 -19.02 -17.70
C THR A 125 -0.11 -18.00 -16.78
N LEU A 126 -0.87 -17.43 -15.83
CA LEU A 126 -0.36 -16.41 -14.93
C LEU A 126 0.55 -17.05 -13.87
N ASP A 127 1.79 -16.57 -13.79
CA ASP A 127 2.72 -16.91 -12.73
C ASP A 127 2.77 -15.83 -11.64
N ILE A 128 3.50 -16.13 -10.57
CA ILE A 128 3.62 -15.23 -9.42
C ILE A 128 4.32 -13.92 -9.78
N ASP A 129 5.36 -13.95 -10.61
CA ASP A 129 6.17 -12.77 -10.91
C ASP A 129 5.36 -11.75 -11.72
N HIS A 130 4.63 -12.22 -12.75
CA HIS A 130 3.72 -11.38 -13.52
C HIS A 130 2.58 -10.85 -12.65
N PHE A 131 2.03 -11.68 -11.75
CA PHE A 131 0.99 -11.22 -10.84
C PHE A 131 1.51 -10.13 -9.90
N MET A 132 2.66 -10.33 -9.25
CA MET A 132 3.28 -9.33 -8.37
C MET A 132 3.62 -8.05 -9.11
N GLN A 133 4.08 -8.14 -10.36
CA GLN A 133 4.33 -6.97 -11.20
C GLN A 133 3.04 -6.15 -11.43
N LEU A 134 1.93 -6.82 -11.76
CA LEU A 134 0.62 -6.15 -11.92
C LEU A 134 0.19 -5.43 -10.62
N LEU A 135 0.49 -6.01 -9.46
CA LEU A 135 0.18 -5.38 -8.17
C LEU A 135 1.11 -4.21 -7.85
N GLN A 136 2.41 -4.34 -8.13
CA GLN A 136 3.38 -3.25 -7.94
C GLN A 136 3.02 -2.03 -8.80
N GLU A 137 2.57 -2.27 -10.01
CA GLU A 137 2.12 -1.26 -10.96
C GLU A 137 0.94 -0.41 -10.48
N LEU A 138 0.07 -0.95 -9.62
CA LEU A 138 -0.99 -0.18 -8.97
C LEU A 138 -0.45 1.01 -8.15
N PHE A 139 0.77 0.87 -7.65
CA PHE A 139 1.43 1.88 -6.84
C PHE A 139 2.55 2.62 -7.60
N GLN A 140 2.77 2.32 -8.88
CA GLN A 140 3.72 3.09 -9.68
C GLN A 140 3.23 4.54 -9.87
N GLY A 141 4.14 5.50 -9.71
CA GLY A 141 3.86 6.92 -9.91
C GLY A 141 3.08 7.61 -8.78
N GLY A 142 2.96 7.01 -7.58
CA GLY A 142 2.37 7.69 -6.43
C GLY A 142 2.44 6.85 -5.15
N ALA A 143 2.10 7.46 -4.01
CA ALA A 143 2.08 6.75 -2.71
C ALA A 143 1.01 5.65 -2.67
N ILE A 144 1.18 4.69 -1.75
CA ILE A 144 0.09 3.82 -1.30
C ILE A 144 -0.96 4.71 -0.64
N THR A 145 -2.24 4.52 -0.98
CA THR A 145 -3.38 5.23 -0.38
C THR A 145 -4.48 4.23 -0.06
N ARG A 146 -5.38 4.56 0.87
CA ARG A 146 -6.50 3.66 1.21
C ARG A 146 -7.37 3.33 -0.01
N GLU A 147 -7.58 4.28 -0.92
CA GLU A 147 -8.35 4.08 -2.16
C GLU A 147 -7.64 3.08 -3.07
N ARG A 148 -6.31 3.18 -3.22
CA ARG A 148 -5.52 2.20 -3.98
C ARG A 148 -5.54 0.83 -3.32
N ILE A 149 -5.56 0.75 -1.99
CA ILE A 149 -5.73 -0.52 -1.27
C ILE A 149 -7.09 -1.15 -1.57
N VAL A 150 -8.18 -0.36 -1.62
CA VAL A 150 -9.50 -0.88 -2.01
C VAL A 150 -9.48 -1.39 -3.47
N VAL A 151 -8.85 -0.64 -4.38
CA VAL A 151 -8.66 -1.07 -5.77
C VAL A 151 -7.87 -2.37 -5.86
N LEU A 152 -6.80 -2.51 -5.06
CA LEU A 152 -6.00 -3.73 -4.95
C LEU A 152 -6.88 -4.92 -4.55
N PHE A 153 -7.68 -4.76 -3.49
CA PHE A 153 -8.53 -5.82 -2.96
C PHE A 153 -9.52 -6.31 -4.01
N PHE A 154 -10.20 -5.38 -4.71
CA PHE A 154 -11.11 -5.75 -5.80
C PHE A 154 -10.40 -6.38 -6.98
N PHE A 155 -9.25 -5.85 -7.39
CA PHE A 155 -8.52 -6.40 -8.53
C PHE A 155 -8.08 -7.84 -8.26
N CYS A 156 -7.44 -8.09 -7.12
CA CYS A 156 -7.00 -9.42 -6.75
C CYS A 156 -8.18 -10.39 -6.59
N ALA A 157 -9.28 -9.95 -5.95
CA ALA A 157 -10.48 -10.76 -5.82
C ALA A 157 -11.10 -11.08 -7.20
N ASP A 158 -11.20 -10.13 -8.12
CA ASP A 158 -11.76 -10.38 -9.45
C ASP A 158 -10.95 -11.38 -10.27
N VAL A 159 -9.61 -11.29 -10.23
CA VAL A 159 -8.72 -12.23 -10.91
C VAL A 159 -8.87 -13.63 -10.29
N ALA A 160 -8.96 -13.73 -8.96
CA ALA A 160 -9.24 -14.99 -8.28
C ALA A 160 -10.62 -15.55 -8.65
N MET A 161 -11.68 -14.72 -8.64
CA MET A 161 -13.03 -15.11 -9.02
C MET A 161 -13.11 -15.56 -10.48
N GLN A 162 -12.28 -15.01 -11.37
CA GLN A 162 -12.19 -15.49 -12.75
C GLN A 162 -11.69 -16.94 -12.82
N ALA A 163 -10.62 -17.27 -12.08
CA ALA A 163 -10.14 -18.65 -11.99
C ALA A 163 -11.23 -19.58 -11.43
N LEU A 164 -11.96 -19.13 -10.42
CA LEU A 164 -13.05 -19.90 -9.82
C LEU A 164 -14.20 -20.14 -10.80
N ARG A 165 -14.62 -19.13 -11.56
CA ARG A 165 -15.65 -19.27 -12.63
C ARG A 165 -15.24 -20.23 -13.74
N GLN A 166 -13.94 -20.43 -13.95
CA GLN A 166 -13.39 -21.38 -14.92
C GLN A 166 -13.17 -22.78 -14.34
N GLY A 167 -13.52 -23.02 -13.07
CA GLY A 167 -13.28 -24.30 -12.38
C GLY A 167 -11.81 -24.54 -12.00
N LEU A 168 -10.95 -23.53 -12.08
CA LEU A 168 -9.52 -23.62 -11.81
C LEU A 168 -9.24 -23.39 -10.31
N HIS A 169 -9.72 -24.29 -9.46
CA HIS A 169 -9.63 -24.13 -8.00
C HIS A 169 -8.18 -24.03 -7.48
N SER A 170 -7.23 -24.78 -8.04
CA SER A 170 -5.81 -24.68 -7.65
C SER A 170 -5.21 -23.32 -8.01
N THR A 171 -5.58 -22.76 -9.16
CA THR A 171 -5.19 -21.40 -9.56
C THR A 171 -5.84 -20.36 -8.66
N PHE A 172 -7.11 -20.52 -8.31
CA PHE A 172 -7.79 -19.67 -7.35
C PHE A 172 -7.02 -19.60 -6.02
N HIS A 173 -6.70 -20.75 -5.40
CA HIS A 173 -5.96 -20.76 -4.13
C HIS A 173 -4.58 -20.10 -4.24
N ARG A 174 -3.84 -20.34 -5.35
CA ARG A 174 -2.55 -19.68 -5.61
C ARG A 174 -2.70 -18.16 -5.72
N LEU A 175 -3.71 -17.67 -6.43
CA LEU A 175 -3.97 -16.23 -6.57
C LEU A 175 -4.30 -15.58 -5.22
N VAL A 176 -5.09 -16.25 -4.39
CA VAL A 176 -5.37 -15.79 -3.02
C VAL A 176 -4.09 -15.75 -2.20
N GLU A 177 -3.28 -16.80 -2.23
CA GLU A 177 -1.99 -16.87 -1.52
C GLU A 177 -1.04 -15.74 -1.95
N TRP A 178 -0.89 -15.51 -3.25
CA TRP A 178 -0.04 -14.44 -3.78
C TRP A 178 -0.54 -13.07 -3.36
N SER A 179 -1.86 -12.86 -3.35
CA SER A 179 -2.46 -11.62 -2.87
C SER A 179 -2.16 -11.38 -1.40
N LEU A 180 -2.32 -12.40 -0.56
CA LEU A 180 -1.98 -12.34 0.87
C LEU A 180 -0.50 -12.02 1.08
N ARG A 181 0.38 -12.64 0.31
CA ARG A 181 1.82 -12.39 0.37
C ARG A 181 2.15 -10.93 0.04
N TYR A 182 1.52 -10.38 -0.99
CA TYR A 182 1.72 -8.98 -1.35
C TYR A 182 1.20 -8.02 -0.26
N ILE A 183 0.01 -8.30 0.28
CA ILE A 183 -0.59 -7.50 1.35
C ILE A 183 0.28 -7.54 2.61
N ALA A 184 0.71 -8.72 3.04
CA ALA A 184 1.51 -8.93 4.25
C ALA A 184 2.93 -8.33 4.15
N THR A 185 3.44 -8.10 2.94
CA THR A 185 4.80 -7.57 2.74
C THR A 185 4.78 -6.09 2.41
N GLN A 186 4.17 -5.71 1.28
CA GLN A 186 4.24 -4.35 0.75
C GLN A 186 3.23 -3.43 1.42
N VAL A 187 1.98 -3.87 1.52
CA VAL A 187 0.91 -3.03 2.08
C VAL A 187 1.07 -2.90 3.58
N ALA A 188 1.34 -3.99 4.29
CA ALA A 188 1.49 -4.00 5.74
C ALA A 188 2.64 -3.09 6.21
N ALA A 189 3.79 -3.08 5.53
CA ALA A 189 4.90 -2.20 5.88
C ALA A 189 4.51 -0.71 5.79
N TRP A 190 3.76 -0.32 4.76
CA TRP A 190 3.27 1.05 4.63
C TRP A 190 2.17 1.37 5.64
N VAL A 191 1.22 0.46 5.85
CA VAL A 191 0.15 0.62 6.84
C VAL A 191 0.73 0.77 8.25
N TYR A 192 1.76 0.00 8.58
CA TYR A 192 2.50 0.11 9.84
C TYR A 192 3.07 1.53 10.00
N SER A 193 3.73 2.07 8.98
CA SER A 193 4.27 3.44 9.01
C SER A 193 3.20 4.53 9.19
N CYS A 194 1.94 4.22 8.88
CA CYS A 194 0.79 5.10 9.04
C CYS A 194 0.04 4.91 10.38
N GLY A 195 0.54 4.04 11.27
CA GLY A 195 -0.09 3.75 12.56
C GLY A 195 -1.17 2.66 12.54
N GLY A 196 -1.15 1.79 11.52
CA GLY A 196 -2.00 0.60 11.46
C GLY A 196 -3.27 0.74 10.61
N TRP A 197 -3.97 -0.37 10.39
CA TRP A 197 -5.12 -0.45 9.48
C TRP A 197 -6.28 0.45 9.91
N GLY A 198 -6.53 0.53 11.22
CA GLY A 198 -7.56 1.40 11.76
C GLY A 198 -7.35 2.88 11.38
N VAL A 199 -6.11 3.37 11.45
CA VAL A 199 -5.79 4.76 11.07
C VAL A 199 -5.91 4.95 9.57
N VAL A 200 -5.31 4.07 8.78
CA VAL A 200 -5.32 4.15 7.30
C VAL A 200 -6.74 4.18 6.74
N LEU A 201 -7.62 3.30 7.22
CA LEU A 201 -8.97 3.17 6.68
C LEU A 201 -9.89 4.31 7.12
N ARG A 202 -9.73 4.82 8.35
CA ARG A 202 -10.49 5.98 8.86
C ARG A 202 -10.03 7.31 8.25
N SER A 203 -8.78 7.39 7.81
CA SER A 203 -8.21 8.62 7.28
C SER A 203 -8.81 8.97 5.92
N GLY A 204 -9.84 9.82 5.89
CA GLY A 204 -9.93 10.81 4.81
C GLY A 204 -11.30 11.14 4.23
N LEU A 205 -11.26 12.17 3.39
CA LEU A 205 -12.02 12.39 2.16
C LEU A 205 -11.27 13.45 1.34
N ASP A 206 -10.28 13.08 0.52
CA ASP A 206 -9.86 13.95 -0.58
C ASP A 206 -10.32 13.35 -1.91
N VAL A 207 -11.44 13.89 -2.39
CA VAL A 207 -12.12 13.55 -3.66
C VAL A 207 -11.16 13.62 -4.87
N VAL A 208 -10.08 14.40 -4.75
CA VAL A 208 -9.06 14.57 -5.79
C VAL A 208 -8.22 13.29 -6.02
N TYR A 209 -8.02 12.44 -4.98
CA TYR A 209 -7.24 11.21 -5.12
C TYR A 209 -8.04 10.03 -5.67
N GLN A 210 -9.37 10.03 -5.50
CA GLN A 210 -10.26 9.00 -6.05
C GLN A 210 -10.17 8.91 -7.59
N LEU A 211 -10.10 10.05 -8.27
CA LEU A 211 -10.03 10.13 -9.73
C LEU A 211 -8.64 9.77 -10.28
N SER A 212 -7.56 10.17 -9.60
CA SER A 212 -6.19 9.93 -10.08
C SER A 212 -5.71 8.50 -9.88
N ALA A 213 -6.08 7.85 -8.77
CA ALA A 213 -5.70 6.47 -8.48
C ALA A 213 -6.26 5.46 -9.51
N CYS A 214 -7.52 5.64 -9.91
CA CYS A 214 -8.18 4.72 -10.84
C CYS A 214 -7.70 4.89 -12.28
N CYS A 215 -7.40 6.12 -12.72
CA CYS A 215 -6.93 6.40 -14.08
C CYS A 215 -5.49 5.92 -14.32
N ALA A 216 -4.61 6.03 -13.33
CA ALA A 216 -3.23 5.53 -13.45
C ALA A 216 -3.20 4.01 -13.49
N PHE A 217 -3.88 3.34 -12.54
CA PHE A 217 -4.03 1.89 -12.54
C PHE A 217 -4.63 1.42 -13.86
N VAL A 218 -5.73 2.08 -14.26
CA VAL A 218 -6.28 2.31 -15.62
C VAL A 218 -5.38 1.93 -16.81
N ALA A 219 -4.46 2.82 -17.11
CA ALA A 219 -3.56 2.68 -18.24
C ALA A 219 -2.55 1.54 -18.06
N ILE A 220 -2.05 1.33 -16.84
CA ILE A 220 -0.90 0.45 -16.60
C ILE A 220 -1.26 -1.02 -16.80
N VAL A 221 -2.33 -1.52 -16.16
CA VAL A 221 -2.77 -2.92 -16.35
C VAL A 221 -3.14 -3.20 -17.81
N ALA A 222 -3.66 -2.21 -18.55
CA ALA A 222 -3.96 -2.38 -19.97
C ALA A 222 -2.68 -2.59 -20.81
N ALA A 223 -1.61 -1.85 -20.51
CA ALA A 223 -0.30 -2.04 -21.15
C ALA A 223 0.26 -3.44 -20.84
N CYS A 224 0.13 -3.92 -19.61
CA CYS A 224 0.68 -5.22 -19.21
C CYS A 224 -0.11 -6.41 -19.74
N VAL A 225 -1.44 -6.31 -19.84
CA VAL A 225 -2.22 -7.32 -20.57
C VAL A 225 -1.75 -7.41 -22.03
N VAL A 226 -1.50 -6.27 -22.68
CA VAL A 226 -0.98 -6.26 -24.05
C VAL A 226 0.43 -6.87 -24.13
N TYR A 227 1.27 -6.60 -23.13
CA TYR A 227 2.63 -7.12 -23.06
C TYR A 227 2.64 -8.65 -22.82
N ILE A 228 1.87 -9.15 -21.85
CA ILE A 228 1.73 -10.58 -21.54
C ILE A 228 1.16 -11.33 -22.74
N LYS A 229 0.17 -10.77 -23.45
CA LYS A 229 -0.40 -11.40 -24.66
C LYS A 229 0.53 -11.38 -25.87
N LYS A 230 1.60 -10.59 -25.86
CA LYS A 230 2.58 -10.49 -26.96
C LYS A 230 3.77 -11.43 -26.81
N LYS A 231 3.95 -12.07 -25.66
CA LYS A 231 5.06 -12.96 -25.35
C LYS A 231 4.57 -14.39 -25.27
#